data_AF-A0A7V3FU59-F1
#
_entry.id   AF-A0A7V3FU59-F1
#
_cell.length_a   1.000
_cell.length_b   1.000
_cell.length_c   1.000
_cell.angle_alpha   90.00
_cell.angle_beta   90.00
_cell.angle_gamma   90.00
#
_symmetry.space_group_name_H-M   'P 1'
#
loop_
_entity.id
_entity.type
_entity.pdbx_description
1 polymer ?
#
loop_
_entity_poly.entity_id
_entity_poly.type
_entity_poly.pdbx_seq_one_letter_code
_entity_poly.pdbx_strand_id
1 'polypeptide(L)'
;MKLKGILIGFAVLGVIYLCNTSCKKNTDCVATVVCWDSTGTTMEGVDVLLYANVKTPNQGTIIADLRASGKTDATGRVTFTFKLPAIYDIRATKSSATSTLSGVSIIKLEEGKNVEKIVTVR
;
A
#
# COMPACT_ATOMS: atom_id res chain seq x y z
N MET A 1 -45.93 -25.16 36.47
CA MET A 1 -44.56 -24.70 36.78
C MET A 1 -43.78 -24.55 35.47
N LYS A 2 -43.01 -23.46 35.32
CA LYS A 2 -41.74 -23.40 34.55
C LYS A 2 -41.71 -23.19 33.01
N LEU A 3 -42.80 -22.87 32.30
CA LEU A 3 -42.68 -22.61 30.85
C LEU A 3 -42.26 -21.16 30.49
N LYS A 4 -42.60 -20.17 31.33
CA LYS A 4 -42.28 -18.74 31.07
C LYS A 4 -40.81 -18.37 31.29
N GLY A 5 -40.06 -19.18 32.05
CA GLY A 5 -38.62 -18.96 32.30
C GLY A 5 -37.71 -19.42 31.16
N ILE A 6 -38.19 -20.30 30.27
CA ILE A 6 -37.37 -20.91 29.21
C ILE A 6 -37.21 -19.97 28.00
N LEU A 7 -38.24 -19.18 27.69
CA LEU A 7 -38.19 -18.19 26.59
C LEU A 7 -37.25 -17.01 26.88
N ILE A 8 -37.10 -16.63 28.15
CA ILE A 8 -36.21 -15.52 28.56
C ILE A 8 -34.74 -15.96 28.52
N GLY A 9 -34.45 -17.22 28.86
CA GLY A 9 -33.08 -17.77 28.81
C GLY A 9 -32.49 -17.83 27.40
N PHE A 10 -33.32 -18.13 26.39
CA PHE A 10 -32.87 -18.22 24.99
C PHE A 10 -32.59 -16.84 24.37
N ALA A 11 -33.36 -15.81 24.76
CA ALA A 11 -33.15 -14.45 24.27
C ALA A 11 -31.86 -13.82 24.80
N VAL A 12 -31.47 -14.12 26.05
CA VAL A 12 -30.24 -13.58 26.67
C VAL A 12 -28.98 -14.27 26.11
N LEU A 13 -29.04 -15.56 25.77
CA LEU A 13 -27.91 -16.29 25.17
C LEU A 13 -27.64 -15.89 23.71
N GLY A 14 -28.67 -15.48 22.95
CA GLY A 14 -28.52 -15.02 21.57
C GLY A 14 -27.81 -13.67 21.42
N VAL A 15 -28.04 -12.74 22.36
CA VAL A 15 -27.46 -11.37 22.33
C VAL A 15 -25.94 -11.39 22.57
N ILE A 16 -25.44 -12.33 23.37
CA ILE A 16 -24.00 -12.45 23.70
C ILE A 16 -23.17 -12.94 22.48
N TYR A 17 -23.77 -13.69 21.57
CA TYR A 17 -23.10 -14.16 20.35
C TYR A 17 -22.95 -13.07 19.26
N LEU A 18 -23.78 -12.01 19.29
CA LEU A 18 -23.76 -10.96 18.27
C LEU A 18 -22.65 -9.91 18.48
N CYS A 19 -22.03 -9.85 19.67
CA CYS A 19 -21.00 -8.85 19.99
C CYS A 19 -19.55 -9.30 19.68
N ASN A 20 -19.35 -10.54 19.21
CA ASN A 20 -18.01 -11.12 19.01
C ASN A 20 -17.51 -11.06 17.56
N THR A 21 -18.23 -10.42 16.63
CA THR A 21 -17.63 -10.02 15.37
C THR A 21 -16.73 -8.82 15.64
N SER A 22 -15.52 -9.09 16.14
CA SER A 22 -14.43 -8.13 16.18
C SER A 22 -14.19 -7.66 14.75
N CYS A 23 -14.91 -6.61 14.33
CA CYS A 23 -14.63 -5.85 13.13
C CYS A 23 -13.32 -5.11 13.37
N LYS A 24 -12.19 -5.83 13.36
CA LYS A 24 -10.89 -5.21 13.22
C LYS A 24 -10.87 -4.60 11.83
N LYS A 25 -11.19 -3.31 11.75
CA LYS A 25 -11.06 -2.56 10.52
C LYS A 25 -9.62 -2.71 10.05
N ASN A 26 -9.41 -3.15 8.81
CA ASN A 26 -8.08 -3.18 8.24
C ASN A 26 -7.58 -1.74 8.14
N THR A 27 -6.49 -1.42 8.83
CA THR A 27 -5.87 -0.10 8.82
C THR A 27 -4.62 -0.05 7.94
N ASP A 28 -4.28 -1.16 7.26
CA ASP A 28 -3.12 -1.21 6.40
C ASP A 28 -3.32 -0.29 5.19
N CYS A 29 -2.26 0.43 4.85
CA CYS A 29 -2.15 1.30 3.71
C CYS A 29 -1.34 0.56 2.64
N VAL A 30 -1.98 0.13 1.55
CA VAL A 30 -1.32 -0.66 0.50
C VAL A 30 -1.02 0.23 -0.71
N ALA A 31 0.22 0.17 -1.18
CA ALA A 31 0.72 0.89 -2.33
C ALA A 31 1.09 -0.10 -3.44
N THR A 32 0.36 -0.10 -4.56
CA THR A 32 0.73 -0.88 -5.75
C THR A 32 1.27 0.06 -6.82
N VAL A 33 2.51 -0.14 -7.24
CA VAL A 33 3.11 0.57 -8.37
C VAL A 33 3.11 -0.35 -9.58
N VAL A 34 2.60 0.15 -10.70
CA VAL A 34 2.59 -0.53 -11.99
C VAL A 34 3.53 0.22 -12.94
N CYS A 35 4.53 -0.45 -13.48
CA CYS A 35 5.48 0.16 -14.41
C CYS A 35 5.13 -0.18 -15.85
N TRP A 36 4.97 0.86 -16.69
CA TRP A 36 4.76 0.74 -18.13
C TRP A 36 5.93 1.34 -18.90
N ASP A 37 6.18 0.85 -20.11
CA ASP A 37 7.01 1.57 -21.07
C ASP A 37 6.24 2.71 -21.74
N SER A 38 6.90 3.44 -22.65
CA SER A 38 6.28 4.53 -23.41
C SER A 38 5.12 4.11 -24.32
N THR A 39 4.94 2.82 -24.58
CA THR A 39 3.85 2.26 -25.40
C THR A 39 2.66 1.78 -24.57
N GLY A 40 2.77 1.81 -23.23
CA GLY A 40 1.74 1.33 -22.31
C GLY A 40 1.87 -0.16 -21.97
N THR A 41 2.98 -0.81 -22.31
CA THR A 41 3.22 -2.24 -22.01
C THR A 41 3.85 -2.39 -20.63
N THR A 42 3.39 -3.37 -19.84
CA THR A 42 3.91 -3.65 -18.50
C THR A 42 5.38 -4.09 -18.52
N MET A 43 6.17 -3.59 -17.59
CA MET A 43 7.60 -3.87 -17.49
C MET A 43 7.93 -4.64 -16.21
N GLU A 44 8.35 -5.89 -16.35
CA GLU A 44 8.92 -6.70 -15.26
C GLU A 44 10.30 -6.20 -14.83
N GLY A 45 10.72 -6.48 -13.60
CA GLY A 45 12.09 -6.29 -13.11
C GLY A 45 12.55 -4.83 -13.03
N VAL A 46 11.62 -3.88 -12.97
CA VAL A 46 11.89 -2.46 -12.75
C VAL A 46 12.13 -2.24 -11.26
N ASP A 47 13.23 -1.59 -10.91
CA ASP A 47 13.53 -1.17 -9.54
C ASP A 47 12.66 0.03 -9.16
N VAL A 48 11.78 -0.15 -8.18
CA VAL A 48 10.92 0.90 -7.65
C VAL A 48 11.38 1.30 -6.26
N LEU A 49 11.55 2.60 -6.06
CA LEU A 49 11.84 3.24 -4.79
C LEU A 49 10.69 4.18 -4.43
N LEU A 50 10.05 3.92 -3.30
CA LEU A 50 9.18 4.85 -2.59
C LEU A 50 10.00 5.62 -1.56
N TYR A 51 9.93 6.94 -1.59
CA TYR A 51 10.69 7.78 -0.67
C TYR A 51 9.97 9.09 -0.38
N ALA A 52 10.34 9.75 0.71
CA ALA A 52 9.88 11.09 1.03
C ALA A 52 11.07 12.00 1.24
N ASN A 53 11.01 13.22 0.70
CA ASN A 53 12.01 14.25 0.96
C ASN A 53 11.62 15.06 2.19
N VAL A 54 12.53 15.22 3.15
CA VAL A 54 12.34 16.04 4.35
C VAL A 54 13.37 17.16 4.39
N LYS A 55 12.93 18.34 4.84
CA LYS A 55 13.84 19.46 5.10
C LYS A 55 14.39 19.33 6.51
N THR A 56 15.71 19.30 6.65
CA THR A 56 16.37 19.40 7.94
C THR A 56 16.84 20.83 8.16
N PRO A 57 16.88 21.32 9.42
CA PRO A 57 17.30 22.68 9.71
C PRO A 57 18.71 23.03 9.20
N ASN A 58 19.61 22.04 9.12
CA ASN A 58 21.04 22.26 8.90
C ASN A 58 21.62 21.60 7.63
N GLN A 59 20.89 20.71 6.95
CA GLN A 59 21.44 19.94 5.81
C GLN A 59 20.60 20.05 4.53
N GLY A 60 19.62 20.95 4.49
CA GLY A 60 18.76 21.12 3.32
C GLY A 60 17.73 20.01 3.18
N THR A 61 17.47 19.57 1.94
CA THR A 61 16.47 18.52 1.65
C THR A 61 17.16 17.17 1.53
N ILE A 62 16.78 16.21 2.39
CA ILE A 62 17.30 14.84 2.39
C ILE A 62 16.17 13.85 2.12
N ILE A 63 16.52 12.66 1.64
CA ILE A 63 15.58 11.54 1.62
C ILE A 63 15.43 11.01 3.04
N ALA A 64 14.19 10.90 3.53
CA ALA A 64 13.87 10.36 4.83
C ALA A 64 14.19 8.85 4.91
N ASP A 65 14.42 8.37 6.13
CA ASP A 65 14.60 6.94 6.41
C ASP A 65 13.35 6.11 6.11
N LEU A 66 12.18 6.77 6.04
CA LEU A 66 10.94 6.16 5.62
C LEU A 66 10.94 5.98 4.09
N ARG A 67 11.45 4.82 3.67
CA ARG A 67 11.55 4.41 2.27
C ARG A 67 11.25 2.92 2.13
N ALA A 68 10.79 2.53 0.95
CA ALA A 68 10.60 1.13 0.58
C ALA A 68 11.08 0.91 -0.84
N SER A 69 11.65 -0.26 -1.13
CA SER A 69 12.07 -0.60 -2.48
C SER A 69 11.79 -2.06 -2.82
N GLY A 70 11.55 -2.31 -4.10
CA GLY A 70 11.26 -3.63 -4.63
C GLY A 70 11.35 -3.64 -6.14
N LYS A 71 11.30 -4.83 -6.73
CA LYS A 71 11.27 -5.00 -8.18
C LYS A 71 9.87 -5.38 -8.64
N THR A 72 9.48 -4.92 -9.82
CA THR A 72 8.22 -5.36 -10.43
C THR A 72 8.28 -6.83 -10.84
N ASP A 73 7.15 -7.52 -10.68
CA ASP A 73 6.94 -8.90 -11.12
C ASP A 73 6.65 -9.00 -12.63
N ALA A 74 6.35 -10.21 -13.12
CA ALA A 74 6.00 -10.48 -14.52
C ALA A 74 4.79 -9.68 -15.04
N THR A 75 3.94 -9.15 -14.16
CA THR A 75 2.80 -8.29 -14.51
C THR A 75 3.16 -6.79 -14.48
N GLY A 76 4.42 -6.47 -14.23
CA GLY A 76 4.92 -5.10 -14.09
C GLY A 76 4.51 -4.44 -12.77
N ARG A 77 4.16 -5.21 -11.74
CA ARG A 77 3.62 -4.71 -10.47
C ARG A 77 4.58 -4.93 -9.31
N VAL A 78 4.60 -4.01 -8.37
CA VAL A 78 5.22 -4.18 -7.05
C VAL A 78 4.31 -3.59 -5.99
N THR A 79 4.15 -4.28 -4.86
CA THR A 79 3.22 -3.87 -3.80
C THR A 79 3.94 -3.73 -2.47
N PHE A 80 3.65 -2.66 -1.75
CA PHE A 80 4.18 -2.34 -0.43
C PHE A 80 3.04 -2.12 0.56
N THR A 81 3.22 -2.56 1.80
CA THR A 81 2.23 -2.40 2.86
C THR A 81 2.81 -1.55 3.98
N PHE A 82 2.06 -0.51 4.39
CA PHE A 82 2.43 0.42 5.45
C PHE A 82 1.34 0.47 6.52
N LYS A 83 1.72 0.85 7.74
CA LYS A 83 0.77 1.00 8.85
C LYS A 83 0.13 2.37 8.96
N LEU A 84 0.73 3.39 8.33
CA LEU A 84 0.28 4.77 8.43
C LEU A 84 0.08 5.37 7.04
N PRO A 85 -0.90 6.27 6.87
CA PRO A 85 -1.06 7.04 5.65
C PRO A 85 0.13 7.97 5.45
N ALA A 86 0.57 8.11 4.21
CA ALA A 86 1.74 8.92 3.84
C ALA A 86 1.66 9.33 2.37
N ILE A 87 2.48 10.31 1.98
CA ILE A 87 2.71 10.67 0.58
C ILE A 87 4.15 10.31 0.25
N TYR A 88 4.34 9.49 -0.78
CA TYR A 88 5.64 9.08 -1.27
C TYR A 88 5.87 9.57 -2.70
N ASP A 89 7.07 10.09 -2.94
CA ASP A 89 7.65 10.16 -4.27
C ASP A 89 7.99 8.73 -4.73
N ILE A 90 7.81 8.48 -6.03
CA ILE A 90 8.14 7.22 -6.69
C ILE A 90 9.28 7.48 -7.66
N ARG A 91 10.32 6.65 -7.61
CA ARG A 91 11.32 6.54 -8.67
C ARG A 91 11.36 5.09 -9.16
N ALA A 92 11.08 4.90 -10.44
CA ALA A 92 11.16 3.62 -11.13
C ALA A 92 12.35 3.65 -12.08
N THR A 93 13.23 2.66 -12.02
CA THR A 93 14.46 2.60 -12.82
C THR A 93 14.62 1.20 -13.40
N LYS A 94 14.91 1.11 -14.69
CA LYS A 94 15.27 -0.15 -15.37
C LYS A 94 16.62 0.03 -16.04
N SER A 95 17.63 -0.67 -15.53
CA SER A 95 18.97 -0.68 -16.14
C SER A 95 19.11 -1.86 -17.11
N SER A 96 19.69 -1.59 -18.26
CA SER A 96 20.20 -2.57 -19.23
C SER A 96 21.70 -2.34 -19.42
N ALA A 97 22.38 -3.22 -20.16
CA ALA A 97 23.82 -3.10 -20.41
C ALA A 97 24.20 -1.78 -21.13
N THR A 98 23.27 -1.17 -21.86
CA THR A 98 23.53 -0.01 -22.74
C THR A 98 22.71 1.24 -22.39
N SER A 99 21.73 1.14 -21.50
CA SER A 99 20.82 2.25 -21.19
C SER A 99 20.16 2.09 -19.82
N THR A 100 19.76 3.21 -19.23
CA THR A 100 18.95 3.25 -18.02
C THR A 100 17.70 4.05 -18.32
N LEU A 101 16.54 3.40 -18.21
CA LEU A 101 15.23 4.02 -18.35
C LEU A 101 14.73 4.42 -16.97
N SER A 102 14.02 5.53 -16.87
CA SER A 102 13.49 6.01 -15.59
C SER A 102 12.12 6.65 -15.69
N GLY A 103 11.39 6.61 -14.59
CA GLY A 103 10.09 7.26 -14.42
C GLY A 103 9.95 7.77 -12.99
N VAL A 104 9.24 8.89 -12.84
CA VAL A 104 8.94 9.46 -11.52
C VAL A 104 7.44 9.70 -11.38
N SER A 105 6.93 9.57 -10.16
CA SER A 105 5.54 9.88 -9.84
C SER A 105 5.38 10.16 -8.35
N ILE A 106 4.13 10.31 -7.91
CA ILE A 106 3.78 10.46 -6.50
C ILE A 106 2.57 9.57 -6.20
N ILE A 107 2.56 8.99 -5.00
CA ILE A 107 1.45 8.19 -4.50
C ILE A 107 1.07 8.64 -3.09
N LYS A 108 -0.23 8.84 -2.88
CA LYS A 108 -0.82 9.15 -1.58
C LYS A 108 -1.50 7.89 -1.06
N LEU A 109 -1.07 7.43 0.12
CA LEU A 109 -1.65 6.28 0.78
C LEU A 109 -2.73 6.71 1.76
N GLU A 110 -3.75 5.87 1.88
CA GLU A 110 -4.91 6.11 2.72
C GLU A 110 -5.19 4.85 3.56
N GLU A 111 -5.59 5.07 4.81
CA GLU A 111 -5.85 4.00 5.78
C GLU A 111 -6.91 3.02 5.27
N GLY A 112 -6.56 1.73 5.27
CA GLY A 112 -7.45 0.64 4.86
C GLY A 112 -7.69 0.56 3.35
N LYS A 113 -6.92 1.29 2.53
CA LYS A 113 -7.06 1.28 1.06
C LYS A 113 -5.86 0.63 0.39
N ASN A 114 -6.13 0.06 -0.78
CA ASN A 114 -5.12 -0.25 -1.79
C ASN A 114 -5.15 0.85 -2.85
N VAL A 115 -4.04 1.59 -2.97
CA VAL A 115 -3.87 2.66 -3.94
C VAL A 115 -2.91 2.19 -5.03
N GLU A 116 -3.37 2.27 -6.27
CA GLU A 116 -2.58 1.91 -7.44
C GLU A 116 -2.05 3.16 -8.16
N LYS A 117 -0.79 3.11 -8.60
CA LYS A 117 -0.19 4.16 -9.44
C LYS A 117 0.58 3.58 -10.61
N ILE A 118 0.25 4.04 -11.81
CA ILE A 118 1.01 3.74 -13.02
C ILE A 118 2.16 4.73 -13.16
N VAL A 119 3.34 4.22 -13.47
CA VAL A 119 4.56 4.98 -13.75
C VAL A 119 5.09 4.58 -15.12
N THR A 120 5.12 5.54 -16.05
CA THR A 120 5.76 5.35 -17.35
C THR A 120 7.27 5.51 -17.21
N VAL A 121 8.01 4.49 -17.64
CA VAL A 121 9.47 4.39 -17.62
C VAL A 121 9.98 4.55 -19.05
N ARG A 122 10.89 5.50 -19.27
CA ARG A 122 11.40 5.87 -20.59
C ARG A 122 12.82 6.40 -20.55
#